data_AF-A0A3P8G403-F1
#
_entry.id   AF-A0A3P8G403-F1
#
_cell.length_a   1.000
_cell.length_b   1.000
_cell.length_c   1.000
_cell.angle_alpha   90.00
_cell.angle_beta   90.00
_cell.angle_gamma   90.00
#
_symmetry.space_group_name_H-M   'P 1'
#
loop_
_entity.id
_entity.type
_entity.pdbx_description
1 polymer ?
#
loop_
_entity_poly.entity_id
_entity_poly.type
_entity_poly.pdbx_seq_one_letter_code
_entity_poly.pdbx_strand_id
1 'polypeptide(L)'
;MNALNGGVVRLRPAIHFVQRLLDASDVGDRVDSVKSKLLSRLHKFQIRYLEKSGTHTKGDNSFYCNTDGFLAYRCKDMAVEILLHLANNMSVE
;
A
#
# COMPACT_ATOMS: atom_id res chain seq x y z
N MET A 1 21.10 6.60 -11.88
CA MET A 1 19.64 6.55 -12.09
C MET A 1 18.98 6.29 -10.76
N ASN A 2 18.39 7.32 -10.15
CA ASN A 2 17.77 7.19 -8.84
C ASN A 2 16.41 6.48 -8.96
N ALA A 3 16.18 5.47 -8.11
CA ALA A 3 14.91 4.76 -7.94
C ALA A 3 13.81 5.64 -7.28
N LEU A 4 13.74 6.93 -7.59
CA LEU A 4 13.09 7.97 -6.77
C LEU A 4 11.56 7.87 -6.68
N ASN A 5 10.90 7.08 -7.54
CA ASN A 5 9.44 6.98 -7.58
C ASN A 5 8.87 5.56 -7.43
N GLY A 6 9.73 4.54 -7.30
CA GLY A 6 9.30 3.17 -7.09
C GLY A 6 9.24 2.80 -5.61
N GLY A 7 8.57 1.70 -5.29
CA GLY A 7 8.51 1.18 -3.93
C GLY A 7 7.71 -0.11 -3.84
N VAL A 8 7.63 -0.65 -2.62
CA VAL A 8 6.80 -1.82 -2.31
C VAL A 8 5.91 -1.46 -1.13
N VAL A 9 4.60 -1.58 -1.27
CA VAL A 9 3.63 -1.27 -0.20
C VAL A 9 2.91 -2.51 0.30
N ARG A 10 2.52 -2.49 1.57
CA ARG A 10 1.61 -3.47 2.17
C ARG A 10 0.23 -3.34 1.51
N LEU A 11 -0.20 -4.39 0.81
CA LEU A 11 -1.36 -4.32 -0.08
C LEU A 11 -2.67 -4.13 0.69
N ARG A 12 -3.01 -5.08 1.57
CA ARG A 12 -4.28 -5.05 2.32
C ARG A 12 -4.45 -3.76 3.16
N PRO A 13 -3.44 -3.27 3.92
CA PRO A 13 -3.55 -2.00 4.63
C PRO A 13 -3.76 -0.79 3.71
N ALA A 14 -3.13 -0.78 2.53
CA ALA A 14 -3.32 0.29 1.55
C ALA A 14 -4.74 0.28 0.99
N ILE A 15 -5.28 -0.89 0.64
CA ILE A 15 -6.66 -1.03 0.15
C ILE A 15 -7.68 -0.53 1.20
N HIS A 16 -7.59 -1.00 2.45
CA HIS A 16 -8.48 -0.55 3.52
C HIS A 16 -8.40 0.96 3.79
N PHE A 17 -7.22 1.55 3.64
CA PHE A 17 -7.08 3.00 3.76
C PHE A 17 -7.83 3.72 2.63
N VAL A 18 -7.73 3.23 1.40
CA VAL A 18 -8.44 3.82 0.25
C VAL A 18 -9.95 3.66 0.40
N GLN A 19 -10.44 2.51 0.83
CA GLN A 19 -11.86 2.29 1.12
C GLN A 19 -12.38 3.32 2.13
N ARG A 20 -11.67 3.51 3.26
CA ARG A 20 -12.03 4.55 4.24
C ARG A 20 -12.00 5.96 3.67
N LEU A 21 -11.05 6.28 2.80
CA LEU A 21 -11.02 7.58 2.13
C LEU A 21 -12.20 7.78 1.19
N LEU A 22 -12.58 6.72 0.47
CA LEU A 22 -13.76 6.73 -0.38
C LEU A 22 -15.00 6.93 0.48
N ASP A 23 -15.21 6.17 1.54
CA ASP A 23 -16.40 6.25 2.40
C ASP A 23 -16.58 7.62 3.06
N ALA A 24 -15.47 8.31 3.35
CA ALA A 24 -15.47 9.62 3.99
C ALA A 24 -15.56 10.82 3.01
N SER A 25 -15.65 10.59 1.70
CA SER A 25 -15.61 11.65 0.68
C SER A 25 -16.97 11.87 0.01
N ASP A 26 -17.42 13.13 -0.04
CA ASP A 26 -18.68 13.54 -0.69
C ASP A 26 -18.68 13.31 -2.22
N VAL A 27 -19.86 13.10 -2.77
CA VAL A 27 -20.12 12.52 -4.11
C VAL A 27 -19.50 13.31 -5.28
N GLY A 28 -19.31 14.62 -5.13
CA GLY A 28 -18.98 15.52 -6.25
C GLY A 28 -17.52 15.47 -6.72
N ASP A 29 -16.56 15.16 -5.84
CA ASP A 29 -15.10 15.26 -6.14
C ASP A 29 -14.29 14.10 -5.52
N ARG A 30 -15.00 12.98 -5.31
CA ARG A 30 -14.57 11.84 -4.50
C ARG A 30 -13.26 11.23 -4.97
N VAL A 31 -13.12 10.99 -6.28
CA VAL A 31 -12.00 10.21 -6.82
C VAL A 31 -10.69 10.99 -6.85
N ASP A 32 -10.69 12.22 -7.36
CA ASP A 32 -9.46 13.01 -7.50
C ASP A 32 -8.91 13.49 -6.14
N SER A 33 -9.82 13.78 -5.19
CA SER A 33 -9.47 14.04 -3.79
C SER A 33 -8.81 12.81 -3.14
N VAL A 34 -9.38 11.61 -3.34
CA VAL A 34 -8.83 10.35 -2.82
C VAL A 34 -7.48 10.04 -3.46
N LYS A 35 -7.33 10.20 -4.79
CA LYS A 35 -6.07 10.02 -5.50
C LYS A 35 -4.97 10.91 -4.94
N SER A 36 -5.25 12.21 -4.78
CA SER A 36 -4.30 13.18 -4.22
C SER A 36 -3.90 12.85 -2.77
N LYS A 37 -4.87 12.48 -1.93
CA LYS A 37 -4.62 12.03 -0.55
C LYS A 37 -3.81 10.74 -0.49
N LEU A 38 -4.08 9.79 -1.39
CA LEU A 38 -3.34 8.52 -1.44
C LEU A 38 -1.92 8.73 -1.94
N LEU A 39 -1.74 9.52 -2.99
CA LEU A 39 -0.43 9.83 -3.58
C LEU A 39 0.53 10.43 -2.54
N SER A 40 0.05 11.40 -1.76
CA SER A 40 0.84 12.03 -0.69
C SER A 40 1.14 11.09 0.50
N ARG A 41 0.32 10.06 0.71
CA ARG A 41 0.42 9.13 1.87
C ARG A 41 0.95 7.75 1.50
N LEU A 42 1.25 7.47 0.24
CA LEU A 42 1.70 6.16 -0.24
C LEU A 42 2.96 5.66 0.50
N HIS A 43 3.83 6.59 0.91
CA HIS A 43 5.03 6.29 1.70
C HIS A 43 4.74 5.63 3.06
N LYS A 44 3.56 5.83 3.65
CA LYS A 44 3.16 5.25 4.94
C LYS A 44 2.91 3.75 4.87
N PHE A 45 2.66 3.24 3.66
CA PHE A 45 2.43 1.82 3.42
C PHE A 45 3.68 1.07 3.00
N GLN A 46 4.82 1.77 2.81
CA GLN A 46 6.06 1.13 2.37
C GLN A 46 6.47 0.01 3.32
N ILE A 47 6.79 -1.14 2.73
CA ILE A 47 7.36 -2.28 3.44
C ILE A 47 8.80 -1.91 3.80
N ARG A 48 9.13 -2.08 5.07
CA ARG A 48 10.49 -1.86 5.59
C ARG A 48 11.00 -3.18 6.12
N TYR A 49 12.04 -3.71 5.50
CA TYR A 49 12.75 -4.86 6.02
C TYR A 49 13.79 -4.36 7.02
N LEU A 50 13.71 -4.83 8.26
CA LEU A 50 14.79 -4.66 9.22
C LEU A 50 15.92 -5.60 8.83
N GLU A 51 17.18 -5.17 9.01
CA GLU A 51 18.31 -6.06 8.85
C GLU A 51 18.17 -7.23 9.83
N LYS A 52 18.51 -8.44 9.37
CA LYS A 52 18.51 -9.63 10.23
C LYS A 52 19.47 -9.37 11.40
N SER A 53 18.96 -9.39 12.63
CA SER A 53 19.85 -9.51 13.78
C SER A 53 20.53 -10.89 13.75
N GLY A 54 21.79 -10.97 14.18
CA GLY A 54 22.58 -12.21 14.11
C GLY A 54 22.05 -13.39 14.94
N THR A 55 20.96 -13.21 15.69
CA THR A 55 20.38 -14.19 16.61
C THR A 55 19.14 -14.91 16.07
N HIS A 56 18.80 -14.77 14.79
CA HIS A 56 17.60 -15.40 14.25
C HIS A 56 17.76 -16.91 14.00
N THR A 57 17.15 -17.70 14.88
CA THR A 57 16.98 -19.15 14.75
C THR A 57 15.93 -19.48 13.70
N LYS A 58 16.30 -20.37 12.77
CA LYS A 58 15.49 -20.87 11.66
C LYS A 58 14.34 -21.71 12.23
N GLY A 59 13.15 -21.12 12.40
CA GLY A 59 12.01 -21.84 13.01
C GLY A 59 10.66 -21.13 12.86
N ASP A 60 10.64 -19.80 12.98
CA ASP A 60 9.42 -19.01 12.80
C ASP A 60 9.63 -17.94 11.73
N ASN A 61 9.50 -18.35 10.46
CA ASN A 61 9.72 -17.48 9.30
C ASN A 61 8.53 -16.53 9.02
N SER A 62 7.44 -16.64 9.77
CA SER A 62 6.24 -15.81 9.61
C SER A 62 6.56 -14.31 9.74
N PHE A 63 7.51 -13.96 10.61
CA PHE A 63 8.00 -12.60 10.84
C PHE A 63 8.63 -11.92 9.61
N TYR A 64 9.06 -12.69 8.61
CA TYR A 64 9.66 -12.14 7.38
C TYR A 64 8.74 -12.21 6.17
N CYS A 65 7.54 -12.75 6.33
CA CYS A 65 6.56 -12.87 5.27
C CYS A 65 5.65 -11.65 5.28
N ASN A 66 5.42 -11.05 4.11
CA ASN A 66 4.36 -10.05 3.94
C ASN A 66 3.02 -10.76 3.81
N THR A 67 2.46 -11.20 4.94
CA THR A 67 1.21 -11.98 5.01
C THR A 67 -0.01 -11.22 4.48
N ASP A 68 0.03 -9.89 4.53
CA ASP A 68 -1.01 -9.00 4.01
C ASP A 68 -0.96 -8.76 2.49
N GLY A 69 -0.07 -9.47 1.78
CA GLY A 69 0.24 -9.22 0.38
C GLY A 69 1.02 -7.91 0.17
N PHE A 70 1.56 -7.74 -1.03
CA PHE A 70 2.32 -6.53 -1.39
C PHE A 70 2.05 -6.07 -2.82
N LEU A 71 2.18 -4.78 -3.06
CA LEU A 71 2.22 -4.16 -4.39
C LEU A 71 3.59 -3.53 -4.60
N ALA A 72 4.35 -4.09 -5.54
CA ALA A 72 5.56 -3.46 -6.05
C ALA A 72 5.19 -2.55 -7.22
N TYR A 73 5.73 -1.33 -7.24
CA TYR A 73 5.44 -0.35 -8.27
C TYR A 73 6.68 0.47 -8.63
N ARG A 74 6.69 0.98 -9.86
CA ARG A 74 7.72 1.90 -10.37
C ARG A 74 7.24 3.35 -10.46
N CYS A 75 5.94 3.55 -10.61
CA CYS A 75 5.29 4.85 -10.72
C CYS A 75 4.20 4.96 -9.64
N LYS A 76 4.23 6.03 -8.85
CA LYS A 76 3.28 6.24 -7.75
C LYS A 76 1.85 6.44 -8.27
N ASP A 77 1.70 7.13 -9.40
CA ASP A 77 0.38 7.38 -9.98
C ASP A 77 -0.28 6.06 -10.41
N MET A 78 0.48 5.18 -11.06
CA MET A 78 0.00 3.84 -11.40
C MET A 78 -0.35 3.01 -10.16
N ALA A 79 0.44 3.10 -9.09
CA ALA A 79 0.12 2.44 -7.83
C ALA A 79 -1.18 2.95 -7.22
N VAL A 80 -1.42 4.27 -7.28
CA VAL A 80 -2.65 4.91 -6.80
C VAL A 80 -3.86 4.43 -7.60
N GLU A 81 -3.78 4.40 -8.93
CA GLU A 81 -4.86 3.90 -9.78
C GLU A 81 -5.20 2.44 -9.50
N ILE A 82 -4.18 1.58 -9.37
CA ILE A 82 -4.37 0.15 -9.02
C ILE A 82 -5.04 0.03 -7.66
N LEU A 83 -4.54 0.73 -6.62
CA LEU A 83 -5.12 0.67 -5.27
C LEU A 83 -6.57 1.17 -5.24
N LEU A 84 -6.89 2.21 -6.02
CA LEU A 84 -8.24 2.71 -6.16
C LEU A 84 -9.15 1.69 -6.85
N HIS A 85 -8.68 1.04 -7.92
CA HIS A 85 -9.42 -0.02 -8.59
C HIS A 85 -9.69 -1.19 -7.64
N LEU A 86 -8.66 -1.68 -6.93
CA LEU A 86 -8.80 -2.78 -5.98
C LEU A 86 -9.76 -2.42 -4.82
N ALA A 87 -9.67 -1.21 -4.27
CA ALA A 87 -10.55 -0.76 -3.19
C ALA A 87 -12.04 -0.75 -3.57
N ASN A 88 -12.36 -0.44 -4.83
CA ASN A 88 -13.73 -0.44 -5.33
C ASN A 88 -14.26 -1.85 -5.68
N ASN A 89 -13.38 -2.83 -5.88
CA ASN A 89 -13.75 -4.14 -6.45
C ASN A 89 -13.44 -5.33 -5.52
N MET A 90 -12.65 -5.14 -4.47
CA MET A 90 -12.36 -6.18 -3.48
C MET A 90 -13.17 -5.96 -2.21
N SER A 91 -13.95 -6.97 -1.81
CA SER A 91 -14.37 -7.10 -0.42
C SER A 91 -13.14 -7.49 0.39
N VAL A 92 -12.76 -6.66 1.36
CA VAL A 92 -11.67 -6.98 2.28
C VAL A 92 -12.31 -7.31 3.62
N GLU A 93 -12.52 -8.61 3.85
CA GLU A 93 -12.98 -9.19 5.12
C GLU A 93 -11.91 -9.10 6.22
#